data_AF-A0A4Y7S2K9-F1
#
_entry.id   AF-A0A4Y7S2K9-F1
#
_cell.length_a   1.000
_cell.length_b   1.000
_cell.length_c   1.000
_cell.angle_alpha   90.00
_cell.angle_beta   90.00
_cell.angle_gamma   90.00
#
_symmetry.space_group_name_H-M   'P 1'
#
loop_
_entity.id
_entity.type
_entity.pdbx_description
1 polymer ?
#
loop_
_entity_poly.entity_id
_entity_poly.type
_entity_poly.pdbx_seq_one_letter_code
_entity_poly.pdbx_strand_id
1 'polypeptide(L)'
;PAFFVDRQYKQAAPKLQHEKERFSVLHEEAFIEGDTFRFTRRYFSDSDAEAIYTFMEKVAGRPASDVEKDLVMKWVVDSSEVIMRNVITREYLNFPAEPGIGIQGDPGEVDDSMAKAEDDAWFKYMKKWNRKQRKGEISNEELGEAFRRWQKKHGKKA
;
A
#
# COMPACT_ATOMS: atom_id res chain seq x y z
N PRO A 1 2.96 -12.29 -1.46
CA PRO A 1 1.90 -11.28 -1.28
C PRO A 1 2.49 -9.91 -0.91
N ALA A 2 2.33 -8.92 -1.80
CA ALA A 2 2.60 -7.52 -1.50
C ALA A 2 1.31 -6.89 -0.99
N PHE A 3 1.38 -6.16 0.13
CA PHE A 3 0.21 -5.48 0.70
C PHE A 3 0.43 -3.97 0.61
N PHE A 4 -0.45 -3.29 -0.12
CA PHE A 4 -0.42 -1.82 -0.20
C PHE A 4 -1.08 -1.26 1.05
N VAL A 5 -0.29 -0.55 1.85
CA VAL A 5 -0.74 0.02 3.12
C VAL A 5 -0.66 1.53 3.02
N ASP A 6 -1.82 2.19 2.92
CA ASP A 6 -1.86 3.64 3.03
C ASP A 6 -1.57 4.10 4.48
N ARG A 7 -1.34 5.40 4.68
CA ARG A 7 -1.04 5.97 5.99
C ARG A 7 -2.19 5.81 6.99
N GLN A 8 -3.44 5.88 6.54
CA GLN A 8 -4.64 5.77 7.37
C GLN A 8 -4.83 4.32 7.84
N TYR A 9 -4.80 3.36 6.92
CA TYR A 9 -4.81 1.93 7.19
C TYR A 9 -3.63 1.53 8.07
N LYS A 10 -2.42 2.03 7.80
CA LYS A 10 -1.26 1.82 8.67
C LYS A 10 -1.48 2.36 10.08
N GLN A 11 -2.27 3.41 10.26
CA GLN A 11 -2.59 3.94 11.59
C GLN A 11 -3.74 3.19 12.26
N ALA A 12 -4.71 2.75 11.48
CA ALA A 12 -5.98 2.21 11.95
C ALA A 12 -5.98 0.69 12.12
N ALA A 13 -5.18 -0.06 11.34
CA ALA A 13 -5.17 -1.52 11.37
C ALA A 13 -4.20 -2.08 12.43
N PRO A 14 -4.55 -3.17 13.11
CA PRO A 14 -3.63 -3.86 14.00
C PRO A 14 -2.42 -4.40 13.25
N LYS A 15 -1.26 -4.42 13.92
CA LYS A 15 -0.03 -4.93 13.31
C LYS A 15 -0.01 -6.46 13.42
N LEU A 16 -0.79 -7.12 12.56
CA LEU A 16 -0.91 -8.58 12.49
C LEU A 16 0.20 -9.24 11.65
N GLN A 17 0.88 -8.45 10.82
CA GLN A 17 1.89 -8.93 9.88
C GLN A 17 3.27 -8.37 10.24
N HIS A 18 4.31 -9.16 9.95
CA HIS A 18 5.70 -8.74 10.05
C HIS A 18 6.21 -8.34 8.65
N GLU A 19 6.51 -7.05 8.49
CA GLU A 19 7.16 -6.52 7.28
C GLU A 19 8.60 -7.08 7.22
N LYS A 20 8.91 -7.87 6.19
CA LYS A 20 10.27 -8.38 5.96
C LYS A 20 11.21 -7.28 5.50
N GLU A 21 10.76 -6.48 4.53
CA GLU A 21 11.54 -5.44 3.87
C GLU A 21 10.61 -4.36 3.30
N ARG A 22 11.16 -3.18 3.03
CA ARG A 22 10.45 -2.05 2.40
C ARG A 22 11.17 -1.65 1.13
N PHE A 23 10.42 -1.47 0.06
CA PHE A 23 10.92 -1.06 -1.24
C PHE A 23 10.30 0.28 -1.64
N SER A 24 11.03 1.09 -2.39
CA SER A 24 10.53 2.34 -2.95
C SER A 24 11.02 2.51 -4.36
N VAL A 25 10.09 2.46 -5.32
CA VAL A 25 10.38 2.72 -6.74
C VAL A 25 10.99 4.12 -6.93
N LEU A 26 10.55 5.11 -6.16
CA LEU A 26 11.02 6.50 -6.28
C LEU A 26 12.40 6.75 -5.64
N HIS A 27 12.93 5.79 -4.87
CA HIS A 27 14.23 5.91 -4.19
C HIS A 27 15.21 4.78 -4.58
N GLU A 28 14.87 3.95 -5.56
CA GLU A 28 15.78 2.89 -6.02
C GLU A 28 16.91 3.52 -6.85
N GLU A 29 18.14 3.37 -6.38
CA GLU A 29 19.33 3.99 -6.98
C GLU A 29 19.49 3.60 -8.45
N ALA A 30 19.25 2.34 -8.79
CA ALA A 30 19.32 1.87 -10.17
C ALA A 30 18.41 2.65 -11.13
N PHE A 31 17.23 3.06 -10.67
CA PHE A 31 16.28 3.83 -11.49
C PHE A 31 16.67 5.30 -11.59
N ILE A 32 17.24 5.87 -10.53
CA ILE A 32 17.64 7.27 -10.47
C ILE A 32 18.93 7.48 -11.28
N GLU A 33 19.94 6.63 -11.08
CA GLU A 33 21.24 6.71 -11.75
C GLU A 33 21.15 6.29 -13.21
N GLY A 34 20.37 5.25 -13.50
CA GLY A 34 20.14 4.75 -14.86
C GLY A 34 19.17 5.62 -15.68
N ASP A 35 18.52 6.59 -15.05
CA ASP A 35 17.48 7.44 -15.67
C ASP A 35 16.39 6.61 -16.39
N THR A 36 16.05 5.47 -15.77
CA THR A 36 15.23 4.40 -16.36
C THR A 36 13.90 4.90 -16.89
N PHE A 37 13.32 5.92 -16.25
CA PHE A 37 12.00 6.45 -16.60
C PHE A 37 12.06 7.71 -17.49
N ARG A 38 13.23 8.15 -17.98
CA ARG A 38 13.37 9.40 -18.75
C ARG A 38 12.70 9.35 -20.13
N PHE A 39 12.79 8.20 -20.80
CA PHE A 39 12.35 8.03 -22.18
C PHE A 39 10.88 7.61 -22.23
N THR A 40 10.00 8.56 -21.93
CA THR A 40 8.58 8.28 -21.78
C THR A 40 7.87 8.11 -23.14
N ARG A 41 6.99 7.10 -23.19
CA ARG A 41 6.00 6.76 -24.25
C ARG A 41 6.43 5.97 -25.48
N ARG A 42 7.71 5.70 -25.77
CA ARG A 42 8.08 5.02 -27.05
C ARG A 42 8.84 3.71 -26.91
N TYR A 43 9.80 3.62 -25.99
CA TYR A 43 10.51 2.36 -25.73
C TYR A 43 11.34 2.49 -24.45
N PHE A 44 11.51 1.36 -23.75
CA PHE A 44 12.58 1.17 -22.77
C PHE A 44 13.76 0.53 -23.47
N SER A 45 14.98 0.91 -23.10
CA SER A 45 16.17 0.17 -23.54
C SER A 45 16.24 -1.19 -22.84
N ASP A 46 17.04 -2.12 -23.37
CA ASP A 46 17.25 -3.42 -22.72
C ASP A 46 17.84 -3.25 -21.30
N SER A 47 18.69 -2.25 -21.09
CA SER A 47 19.22 -1.92 -19.76
C SER A 47 18.15 -1.41 -18.79
N ASP A 48 17.17 -0.64 -19.29
CA ASP A 48 16.06 -0.16 -18.46
C ASP A 48 15.14 -1.32 -18.05
N ALA A 49 14.82 -2.19 -19.02
CA ALA A 49 14.03 -3.38 -18.77
C ALA A 49 14.71 -4.29 -17.74
N GLU A 50 16.02 -4.50 -17.86
CA GLU A 50 16.78 -5.32 -16.91
C GLU A 50 16.80 -4.73 -15.50
N ALA A 51 16.91 -3.40 -15.37
CA ALA A 51 16.81 -2.72 -14.07
C ALA A 51 15.43 -2.95 -13.42
N ILE A 52 14.36 -2.83 -14.22
CA ILE A 52 12.98 -3.07 -13.76
C ILE A 52 12.79 -4.54 -13.34
N TYR A 53 13.30 -5.48 -14.13
CA TYR A 53 13.22 -6.92 -13.80
C TYR A 53 13.99 -7.25 -12.54
N THR A 54 15.21 -6.74 -12.39
CA THR A 54 16.04 -6.93 -11.20
C THR A 54 15.33 -6.43 -9.95
N PHE A 55 14.73 -5.23 -10.02
CA PHE A 55 13.94 -4.69 -8.93
C PHE A 55 12.71 -5.57 -8.62
N MET A 56 12.01 -6.05 -9.64
CA MET A 56 10.85 -6.93 -9.46
C MET A 56 11.24 -8.26 -8.81
N GLU A 57 12.35 -8.86 -9.22
CA GLU A 57 12.87 -10.11 -8.65
C GLU A 57 13.33 -9.93 -7.20
N LYS A 58 13.95 -8.78 -6.88
CA LYS A 58 14.29 -8.37 -5.52
C LYS A 58 13.05 -8.28 -4.63
N VAL A 59 11.98 -7.63 -5.12
CA VAL A 59 10.69 -7.52 -4.40
C VAL A 59 10.02 -8.87 -4.22
N ALA A 60 10.03 -9.71 -5.27
CA ALA A 60 9.43 -11.04 -5.24
C ALA A 60 10.23 -12.06 -4.39
N GLY A 61 11.53 -11.83 -4.22
CA GLY A 61 12.45 -12.77 -3.59
C GLY A 61 12.66 -14.05 -4.40
N ARG A 62 12.39 -13.99 -5.72
CA ARG A 62 12.55 -15.10 -6.67
C ARG A 62 12.74 -14.57 -8.10
N PRO A 63 13.26 -15.39 -9.03
CA PRO A 63 13.26 -15.06 -10.44
C PRO A 63 11.84 -14.81 -10.97
N ALA A 64 11.74 -13.85 -11.88
CA ALA A 64 10.50 -13.50 -12.54
C ALA A 64 10.30 -14.35 -13.79
N SER A 65 9.08 -14.82 -13.99
CA SER A 65 8.71 -15.51 -15.23
C SER A 65 8.59 -14.53 -16.40
N ASP A 66 8.70 -15.05 -17.63
CA ASP A 66 8.59 -14.23 -18.84
C ASP A 66 7.24 -13.50 -18.93
N VAL A 67 6.16 -14.13 -18.44
CA VAL A 67 4.82 -13.52 -18.39
C VAL A 67 4.79 -12.34 -17.42
N GLU A 68 5.43 -12.47 -16.25
CA GLU A 68 5.52 -11.37 -15.28
C GLU A 68 6.36 -10.21 -15.83
N LYS A 69 7.46 -10.52 -16.52
CA LYS A 69 8.32 -9.54 -17.20
C LYS A 69 7.57 -8.79 -18.30
N ASP A 70 6.84 -9.51 -19.16
CA ASP A 70 6.01 -8.89 -20.20
C ASP A 70 4.90 -8.00 -19.61
N LEU A 71 4.21 -8.49 -18.57
CA LEU A 71 3.11 -7.75 -17.93
C LEU A 71 3.61 -6.47 -17.26
N VAL A 72 4.73 -6.53 -16.52
CA VAL A 72 5.26 -5.35 -15.84
C VAL A 72 5.69 -4.28 -16.84
N MET A 73 6.31 -4.66 -17.95
CA MET A 73 6.71 -3.68 -18.97
C MET A 73 5.51 -2.97 -19.59
N LYS A 74 4.42 -3.70 -19.87
CA LYS A 74 3.18 -3.09 -20.40
C LYS A 74 2.63 -2.03 -19.44
N TRP A 75 2.58 -2.33 -18.14
CA TRP A 75 2.09 -1.37 -17.14
C TRP A 75 3.05 -0.20 -16.90
N VAL A 76 4.35 -0.48 -16.90
CA VAL A 76 5.38 0.53 -16.65
C VAL A 76 5.47 1.52 -17.81
N VAL A 77 5.26 1.10 -19.06
CA VAL A 77 5.17 2.01 -20.21
C VAL A 77 4.08 3.05 -19.99
N ASP A 78 2.88 2.63 -19.62
CA ASP A 78 1.74 3.52 -19.40
C ASP A 78 1.93 4.43 -18.17
N SER A 79 2.65 3.95 -17.15
CA SER A 79 2.88 4.67 -15.89
C SER A 79 4.16 5.52 -15.88
N SER A 80 5.04 5.35 -16.87
CA SER A 80 6.39 5.93 -16.91
C SER A 80 6.38 7.45 -16.79
N GLU A 81 5.45 8.12 -17.46
CA GLU A 81 5.30 9.58 -17.40
C GLU A 81 4.94 10.07 -16.00
N VAL A 82 4.05 9.35 -15.31
CA VAL A 82 3.63 9.70 -13.94
C VAL A 82 4.80 9.48 -12.96
N ILE A 83 5.54 8.38 -13.11
CA ILE A 83 6.71 8.07 -12.29
C ILE A 83 7.80 9.13 -12.50
N MET A 84 8.17 9.38 -13.75
CA MET A 84 9.19 10.38 -14.13
C MET A 84 8.83 11.76 -13.60
N ARG A 85 7.58 12.18 -13.81
CA ARG A 85 7.09 13.47 -13.29
C ARG A 85 7.27 13.52 -11.77
N ASN A 86 6.85 12.48 -11.04
CA ASN A 86 7.00 12.42 -9.59
C ASN A 86 8.47 12.49 -9.14
N VAL A 87 9.39 11.83 -9.84
CA VAL A 87 10.83 11.88 -9.54
C VAL A 87 11.38 13.29 -9.75
N ILE A 88 11.03 13.96 -10.86
CA ILE A 88 11.51 15.30 -11.21
C ILE A 88 10.92 16.36 -10.28
N THR A 89 9.60 16.40 -10.14
CA THR A 89 8.91 17.41 -9.34
C THR A 89 8.99 17.14 -7.85
N ARG A 90 9.44 15.94 -7.47
CA ARG A 90 9.45 15.44 -6.09
C ARG A 90 8.09 15.63 -5.42
N GLU A 91 7.01 15.43 -6.17
CA GLU A 91 5.62 15.53 -5.68
C GLU A 91 5.41 14.65 -4.44
N TYR A 92 6.12 13.52 -4.35
CA TYR A 92 6.14 12.62 -3.18
C TYR A 92 6.69 13.24 -1.88
N LEU A 93 7.37 14.39 -1.93
CA LEU A 93 7.78 15.14 -0.73
C LEU A 93 6.67 16.06 -0.22
N ASN A 94 5.76 16.46 -1.11
CA ASN A 94 4.70 17.42 -0.84
C ASN A 94 3.33 16.76 -0.98
N PHE A 95 3.10 15.69 -0.21
CA PHE A 95 1.79 15.05 -0.18
C PHE A 95 0.74 16.04 0.36
N PRO A 96 -0.41 16.20 -0.32
CA PRO A 96 -1.52 16.99 0.21
C PRO A 96 -1.98 16.40 1.54
N ALA A 97 -2.48 17.26 2.43
CA ALA A 97 -3.06 16.82 3.71
C ALA A 97 -4.24 15.86 3.50
N GLU A 98 -4.98 16.06 2.40
CA GLU A 98 -6.06 15.21 1.93
C GLU A 98 -5.76 14.80 0.48
N PRO A 99 -5.08 13.66 0.25
CA PRO A 99 -4.90 13.15 -1.10
C PRO A 99 -6.26 12.79 -1.69
N GLY A 100 -6.50 13.21 -2.93
CA GLY A 100 -7.61 12.68 -3.72
C GLY A 100 -7.33 11.20 -3.98
N ILE A 101 -7.84 10.34 -3.12
CA ILE A 101 -7.59 8.91 -3.19
C ILE A 101 -8.32 8.37 -4.42
N GLY A 102 -7.61 7.69 -5.32
CA GLY A 102 -8.23 6.84 -6.34
C GLY A 102 -9.04 5.74 -5.66
N ILE A 103 -10.26 5.52 -6.15
CA ILE A 103 -11.28 4.57 -5.70
C ILE A 103 -10.67 3.41 -4.88
N GLN A 104 -10.78 3.51 -3.55
CA GLN A 104 -10.18 2.55 -2.61
C GLN A 104 -11.07 1.33 -2.33
N GLY A 105 -12.30 1.33 -2.83
CA GLY A 105 -13.23 0.21 -2.68
C GLY A 105 -13.70 -0.27 -4.04
N ASP A 106 -13.81 -1.58 -4.21
CA ASP A 106 -14.49 -2.16 -5.37
C ASP A 106 -15.92 -1.58 -5.43
N PRO A 107 -16.44 -1.12 -6.58
CA PRO A 107 -17.82 -0.68 -6.71
C PRO A 107 -18.80 -1.72 -6.10
N GLY A 108 -19.36 -1.41 -4.93
CA GLY A 108 -20.24 -2.30 -4.17
C GLY A 108 -19.79 -2.61 -2.73
N GLU A 109 -18.52 -2.40 -2.36
CA GLU A 109 -18.05 -2.63 -0.98
C GLU A 109 -18.62 -1.65 0.05
N VAL A 110 -19.15 -0.50 -0.40
CA VAL A 110 -19.74 0.53 0.46
C VAL A 110 -21.24 0.34 0.69
N ASP A 111 -21.88 -0.57 -0.04
CA ASP A 111 -23.33 -0.79 0.02
C ASP A 111 -23.77 -1.38 1.37
N ASP A 112 -22.88 -2.13 2.04
CA ASP A 112 -23.09 -2.70 3.37
C ASP A 112 -22.43 -1.88 4.51
N SER A 113 -22.12 -0.60 4.26
CA SER A 113 -21.51 0.25 5.30
C SER A 113 -22.45 0.46 6.49
N MET A 114 -21.90 0.33 7.71
CA MET A 114 -22.65 0.66 8.93
C MET A 114 -23.10 2.13 8.90
N ALA A 115 -24.16 2.46 9.65
CA ALA A 115 -24.54 3.86 9.81
C ALA A 115 -23.31 4.66 10.28
N LYS A 116 -23.01 5.79 9.62
CA LYS A 116 -21.77 6.59 9.79
C LYS A 116 -21.36 6.83 11.26
N ALA A 117 -22.33 6.97 12.16
CA ALA A 117 -22.10 7.15 13.60
C ALA A 117 -21.57 5.88 14.31
N GLU A 118 -22.02 4.69 13.90
CA GLU A 118 -21.53 3.40 14.41
C GLU A 118 -20.12 3.11 13.89
N ASP A 119 -19.84 3.47 12.63
CA ASP A 119 -18.52 3.33 12.02
C ASP A 119 -17.48 4.25 12.68
N ASP A 120 -17.83 5.52 12.95
CA ASP A 120 -16.97 6.45 13.69
C ASP A 120 -16.67 5.97 15.13
N ALA A 121 -17.68 5.42 15.81
CA ALA A 121 -17.53 4.91 17.17
C ALA A 121 -16.63 3.66 17.20
N TRP A 122 -16.81 2.77 16.21
CA TRP A 122 -15.96 1.62 16.00
C TRP A 122 -14.51 2.04 15.75
N PHE A 123 -14.29 2.96 14.82
CA PHE A 123 -12.97 3.42 14.42
C PHE A 123 -12.21 4.05 15.59
N LYS A 124 -12.89 4.89 16.40
CA LYS A 124 -12.30 5.47 17.63
C LYS A 124 -11.94 4.39 18.65
N TYR A 125 -12.80 3.40 18.84
CA TYR A 125 -12.54 2.29 19.75
C TYR A 125 -11.30 1.51 19.32
N MET A 126 -11.25 1.06 18.06
CA MET A 126 -10.13 0.26 17.56
C MET A 126 -8.82 1.05 17.50
N LYS A 127 -8.85 2.33 17.11
CA LYS A 127 -7.65 3.18 17.12
C LYS A 127 -6.99 3.24 18.50
N LYS A 128 -7.80 3.29 19.58
CA LYS A 128 -7.29 3.26 20.96
C LYS A 128 -6.58 1.94 21.27
N TRP A 129 -7.20 0.81 20.93
CA TRP A 129 -6.63 -0.51 21.20
C TRP A 129 -5.39 -0.80 20.35
N ASN A 130 -5.41 -0.44 19.07
CA ASN A 130 -4.25 -0.57 18.18
C ASN A 130 -3.07 0.29 18.65
N ARG A 131 -3.33 1.48 19.22
CA ARG A 131 -2.28 2.30 19.84
C ARG A 131 -1.64 1.60 21.05
N LYS A 132 -2.43 0.93 21.89
CA LYS A 132 -1.92 0.17 23.04
C LYS A 132 -1.08 -1.03 22.60
N GLN A 133 -1.57 -1.79 21.62
CA GLN A 133 -0.86 -2.95 21.07
C GLN A 133 0.51 -2.55 20.48
N ARG A 134 0.57 -1.45 19.73
CA ARG A 134 1.83 -0.97 19.13
C ARG A 134 2.86 -0.50 20.15
N LYS A 135 2.42 -0.08 21.33
CA LYS A 135 3.30 0.27 22.44
C LYS A 135 3.74 -0.95 23.24
N GLY A 136 3.23 -2.14 22.93
CA GLY A 136 3.46 -3.36 23.70
C GLY A 136 2.70 -3.38 25.03
N GLU A 137 1.72 -2.49 25.24
CA GLU A 137 0.91 -2.45 26.47
C GLU A 137 -0.09 -3.61 26.53
N ILE A 138 -0.40 -4.24 25.39
CA ILE A 138 -1.30 -5.39 25.26
C ILE A 138 -0.82 -6.36 24.19
N SER A 139 -1.21 -7.62 24.29
CA SER A 139 -0.95 -8.68 23.32
C SER A 139 -1.94 -8.67 22.14
N ASN A 140 -1.63 -9.43 21.10
CA ASN A 140 -2.56 -9.66 19.98
C ASN A 140 -3.83 -10.39 20.42
N GLU A 141 -3.75 -11.25 21.44
CA GLU A 141 -4.90 -11.99 21.98
C GLU A 141 -5.86 -11.04 22.71
N GLU A 142 -5.33 -10.15 23.54
CA GLU A 142 -6.10 -9.13 24.25
C GLU A 142 -6.79 -8.15 23.29
N LEU A 143 -6.11 -7.82 22.18
CA LEU A 143 -6.69 -7.05 21.09
C LEU A 143 -7.84 -7.80 20.41
N GLY A 144 -7.67 -9.10 20.13
CA GLY A 144 -8.74 -9.95 19.60
C GLY A 144 -9.95 -10.07 20.55
N GLU A 145 -9.73 -10.09 21.85
CA GLU A 145 -10.80 -10.04 22.85
C GLU A 145 -11.51 -8.68 22.90
N ALA A 146 -10.80 -7.58 22.72
CA ALA A 146 -11.42 -6.25 22.60
C ALA A 146 -12.36 -6.17 21.38
N PHE A 147 -11.93 -6.71 20.23
CA PHE A 147 -12.74 -6.82 19.03
C PHE A 147 -14.03 -7.62 19.28
N ARG A 148 -13.91 -8.83 19.86
CA ARG A 148 -15.06 -9.69 20.20
C ARG A 148 -16.02 -9.03 21.20
N ARG A 149 -15.49 -8.30 22.19
CA ARG A 149 -16.31 -7.54 23.15
C ARG A 149 -17.12 -6.43 22.49
N TRP A 150 -16.53 -5.71 21.53
CA TRP A 150 -17.24 -4.68 20.79
C TRP A 150 -18.33 -5.29 19.90
N GLN A 151 -18.02 -6.36 19.16
CA GLN A 151 -19.01 -7.09 18.37
C GLN A 151 -20.16 -7.63 19.22
N LYS A 152 -19.90 -8.16 20.43
CA LYS A 152 -20.98 -8.63 21.32
C LYS A 152 -21.88 -7.50 21.81
N LYS A 153 -21.35 -6.28 21.92
CA LYS A 153 -22.07 -5.10 22.43
C LYS A 153 -22.84 -4.33 21.35
N HIS A 154 -22.31 -4.32 20.13
CA HIS A 154 -22.81 -3.50 19.02
C HIS A 154 -23.23 -4.31 17.79
N GLY A 155 -22.88 -5.59 17.73
CA GLY A 155 -23.39 -6.51 16.73
C GLY A 155 -24.89 -6.67 16.93
N LYS A 156 -25.67 -6.17 15.97
CA LYS A 156 -27.05 -6.58 15.80
C LYS A 156 -27.08 -8.11 15.80
N LYS A 157 -27.91 -8.70 16.66
CA LYS A 157 -28.40 -10.06 16.38
C LYS A 157 -29.01 -9.99 14.97
N ALA A 158 -28.50 -10.80 14.05
CA ALA A 158 -29.25 -11.18 12.87
C ALA A 158 -30.60 -11.78 13.31
#